data_AF-L8JXT3-F1
#
_entry.id   AF-L8JXT3-F1
#
_cell.length_a   1.000
_cell.length_b   1.000
_cell.length_c   1.000
_cell.angle_alpha   90.00
_cell.angle_beta   90.00
_cell.angle_gamma   90.00
#
_symmetry.space_group_name_H-M   'P 1'
#
loop_
_entity.id
_entity.type
_entity.pdbx_description
1 polymer ?
#
loop_
_entity_poly.entity_id
_entity_poly.type
_entity_poly.pdbx_seq_one_letter_code
_entity_poly.pdbx_strand_id
1 'polypeptide(L)'
;MFRSGNFFKHTFGKVFSTVIVILCLGPAPLLVAQFSVSDVKVLSDSVNSQMEESNPMLTNDGRTLYFVRTFSEENMGGKLAGQDIWYSRLKEDSTWSTASNLTSLNTIDNNLVVGISENSDTLYLLNSYSGPLREKWGIAYSTKDSDGIWTAPKEYDVVFKNTGDFRGYFVSASGNVILLSSNSENSYGEEDLYIYIKENGQWQDPIHLGPEINTSGFEISPFLTDDEQRIFFASNGHGGFGDSDIFMTERLDDTWQNWSTPVNLGPEINTKGFDAYLSLDPGGLALYSSSGNGSYSDIYSAVITFGEAEPVPDTTVLLDSTAIVLVQDTLSEEALSQPIYYTVQLLALGKREAPEIDFFEKVDISSVSVYMGNDGLNRFSIGEFESFSLALEAMGSYRKIGYFDAFVRKVTRYEDLFKSSGEKVLGLFYESQ
;
A
#
# COMPACT_ATOMS: atom_id res chain seq x y z
N MET A 1 -14.02 15.24 -86.66
CA MET A 1 -13.21 15.96 -85.65
C MET A 1 -13.89 15.80 -84.29
N PHE A 2 -13.10 15.82 -83.22
CA PHE A 2 -13.34 15.22 -81.91
C PHE A 2 -14.49 15.79 -81.04
N ARG A 3 -15.12 14.86 -80.29
CA ARG A 3 -15.51 14.86 -78.85
C ARG A 3 -16.59 15.79 -78.25
N SER A 4 -17.41 15.10 -77.41
CA SER A 4 -17.98 15.46 -76.09
C SER A 4 -18.96 16.64 -76.00
N GLY A 5 -20.13 16.57 -75.37
CA GLY A 5 -20.58 15.69 -74.29
C GLY A 5 -20.49 16.40 -72.93
N ASN A 6 -21.62 16.96 -72.47
CA ASN A 6 -22.16 16.90 -71.08
C ASN A 6 -22.88 18.16 -70.63
N PHE A 7 -24.20 18.00 -70.45
CA PHE A 7 -25.06 18.81 -69.60
C PHE A 7 -24.68 18.57 -68.13
N PHE A 8 -24.29 19.62 -67.40
CA PHE A 8 -24.24 19.57 -65.94
C PHE A 8 -25.61 19.99 -65.38
N LYS A 9 -26.33 19.02 -64.81
CA LYS A 9 -27.42 19.26 -63.86
C LYS A 9 -26.78 19.63 -62.52
N HIS A 10 -27.13 20.79 -61.97
CA HIS A 10 -26.81 21.12 -60.59
C HIS A 10 -27.71 20.30 -59.65
N THR A 11 -27.10 19.35 -58.94
CA THR A 11 -27.72 18.64 -57.83
C THR A 11 -27.50 19.45 -56.56
N PHE A 12 -28.56 19.97 -55.94
CA PHE A 12 -28.50 20.51 -54.59
C PHE A 12 -28.34 19.33 -53.60
N GLY A 13 -27.15 19.14 -53.07
CA GLY A 13 -26.91 18.25 -51.94
C GLY A 13 -27.46 18.88 -50.67
N LYS A 14 -28.52 18.30 -50.09
CA LYS A 14 -28.91 18.58 -48.71
C LYS A 14 -27.88 17.90 -47.80
N VAL A 15 -27.05 18.69 -47.13
CA VAL A 15 -26.22 18.22 -46.02
C VAL A 15 -27.13 18.05 -44.81
N PHE A 16 -27.36 16.81 -44.38
CA PHE A 16 -27.93 16.53 -43.07
C PHE A 16 -26.80 16.64 -42.05
N SER A 17 -26.82 17.67 -41.20
CA SER A 17 -26.01 17.69 -39.98
C SER A 17 -26.64 16.72 -38.98
N THR A 18 -26.05 15.54 -38.85
CA THR A 18 -26.28 14.67 -37.70
C THR A 18 -25.63 15.33 -36.49
N VAL A 19 -26.44 15.81 -35.54
CA VAL A 19 -25.96 16.22 -34.21
C VAL A 19 -25.71 14.96 -33.41
N ILE A 20 -24.44 14.57 -33.24
CA ILE A 20 -24.04 13.57 -32.26
C ILE A 20 -23.98 14.30 -30.91
N VAL A 21 -24.95 14.04 -30.04
CA VAL A 21 -24.85 14.43 -28.63
C VAL A 21 -23.90 13.43 -27.97
N ILE A 22 -22.62 13.81 -27.86
CA ILE A 22 -21.70 13.12 -26.96
C ILE A 22 -22.05 13.62 -25.57
N LEU A 23 -22.78 12.80 -24.80
CA LEU A 23 -22.86 12.97 -23.36
C LEU A 23 -21.45 12.70 -22.81
N CYS A 24 -20.64 13.75 -22.69
CA CYS A 24 -19.49 13.72 -21.81
C CYS A 24 -20.03 13.63 -20.38
N LEU A 25 -20.15 12.41 -19.87
CA LEU A 25 -20.10 12.20 -18.43
C LEU A 25 -18.76 12.78 -18.00
N GLY A 26 -18.80 13.89 -17.25
CA GLY A 26 -17.59 14.42 -16.62
C GLY A 26 -16.95 13.33 -15.75
N PRO A 27 -15.64 13.40 -15.47
CA PRO A 27 -15.04 12.51 -14.49
C PRO A 27 -15.87 12.60 -13.21
N ALA A 28 -16.26 11.44 -12.66
CA ALA A 28 -16.91 11.40 -11.35
C ALA A 28 -16.02 12.18 -10.35
N PRO A 29 -16.61 12.94 -9.42
CA PRO A 29 -15.82 13.65 -8.42
C PRO A 29 -14.93 12.64 -7.71
N LEU A 30 -13.62 12.92 -7.67
CA LEU A 30 -12.65 12.10 -6.98
C LEU A 30 -13.00 12.13 -5.49
N LEU A 31 -13.49 11.03 -4.93
CA LEU A 31 -13.66 10.93 -3.49
C LEU A 31 -12.26 10.79 -2.88
N VAL A 32 -11.80 11.80 -2.15
CA VAL A 32 -10.60 11.64 -1.31
C VAL A 32 -11.10 11.20 0.05
N ALA A 33 -10.72 10.00 0.47
CA ALA A 33 -11.04 9.51 1.81
C ALA A 33 -10.53 10.54 2.84
N GLN A 34 -11.46 11.16 3.56
CA GLN A 34 -11.12 12.11 4.61
C GLN A 34 -11.01 11.35 5.92
N PHE A 35 -9.79 11.18 6.41
CA PHE A 35 -9.55 10.73 7.78
C PHE A 35 -8.57 11.66 8.48
N SER A 36 -8.59 11.61 9.80
CA SER A 36 -7.60 12.27 10.66
C SER A 36 -7.04 11.25 11.63
N VAL A 37 -5.71 11.28 11.79
CA VAL A 37 -4.99 10.50 12.80
C VAL A 37 -4.71 11.39 14.01
N SER A 38 -4.90 10.85 15.21
CA SER A 38 -4.56 11.53 16.46
C SER A 38 -4.13 10.53 17.53
N ASP A 39 -3.61 11.06 18.64
CA ASP A 39 -3.29 10.29 19.85
C ASP A 39 -2.34 9.10 19.65
N VAL A 40 -1.40 9.24 18.71
CA VAL A 40 -0.39 8.21 18.42
C VAL A 40 0.51 7.99 19.64
N LYS A 41 0.56 6.76 20.12
CA LYS A 41 1.29 6.35 21.33
C LYS A 41 1.91 4.97 21.13
N VAL A 42 3.16 4.81 21.56
CA VAL A 42 3.72 3.47 21.80
C VAL A 42 3.03 2.85 23.02
N LEU A 43 2.66 1.56 22.95
CA LEU A 43 2.12 0.86 24.11
C LEU A 43 3.21 0.66 25.18
N SER A 44 2.78 0.53 26.44
CA SER A 44 3.70 0.37 27.58
C SER A 44 4.49 -0.95 27.53
N ASP A 45 5.50 -1.04 28.40
CA ASP A 45 6.35 -2.22 28.65
C ASP A 45 5.58 -3.44 29.19
N SER A 46 4.30 -3.27 29.52
CA SER A 46 3.39 -4.38 29.78
C SER A 46 3.03 -5.16 28.50
N VAL A 47 3.09 -4.52 27.33
CA VAL A 47 2.82 -5.11 26.02
C VAL A 47 4.11 -5.21 25.21
N ASN A 48 4.80 -4.09 25.01
CA ASN A 48 6.08 -4.04 24.29
C ASN A 48 7.22 -4.52 25.17
N SER A 49 8.32 -4.96 24.55
CA SER A 49 9.48 -5.44 25.29
C SER A 49 10.80 -4.96 24.67
N GLN A 50 11.86 -5.75 24.77
CA GLN A 50 13.12 -5.50 24.04
C GLN A 50 13.22 -6.41 22.81
N MET A 51 12.14 -7.15 22.55
CA MET A 51 12.01 -8.11 21.47
C MET A 51 11.19 -7.48 20.34
N GLU A 52 10.76 -8.28 19.37
CA GLU A 52 9.96 -7.77 18.27
C GLU A 52 8.49 -8.10 18.49
N GLU A 53 7.67 -7.07 18.61
CA GLU A 53 6.22 -7.17 18.72
C GLU A 53 5.53 -6.77 17.42
N SER A 54 4.64 -7.62 16.91
CA SER A 54 3.91 -7.36 15.67
C SER A 54 2.51 -7.96 15.64
N ASN A 55 1.76 -7.76 14.55
CA ASN A 55 0.44 -8.36 14.33
C ASN A 55 -0.58 -8.15 15.48
N PRO A 56 -0.77 -6.90 15.97
CA PRO A 56 -1.76 -6.64 16.98
C PRO A 56 -3.18 -6.88 16.44
N MET A 57 -3.97 -7.67 17.17
CA MET A 57 -5.38 -7.90 16.92
C MET A 57 -6.18 -7.72 18.21
N LEU A 58 -7.11 -6.77 18.20
CA LEU A 58 -7.98 -6.47 19.32
C LEU A 58 -9.29 -7.26 19.19
N THR A 59 -9.77 -7.85 20.30
CA THR A 59 -11.13 -8.40 20.33
C THR A 59 -12.17 -7.30 20.14
N ASN A 60 -13.32 -7.62 19.53
CA ASN A 60 -14.36 -6.64 19.23
C ASN A 60 -14.92 -5.93 20.48
N ASP A 61 -14.77 -6.54 21.67
CA ASP A 61 -15.12 -5.92 22.95
C ASP A 61 -14.05 -4.94 23.48
N GLY A 62 -12.92 -4.80 22.79
CA GLY A 62 -11.79 -3.94 23.15
C GLY A 62 -10.98 -4.42 24.35
N ARG A 63 -11.22 -5.64 24.86
CA ARG A 63 -10.68 -6.07 26.16
C ARG A 63 -9.45 -6.95 26.09
N THR A 64 -9.21 -7.63 24.98
CA THR A 64 -8.07 -8.54 24.84
C THR A 64 -7.31 -8.22 23.56
N LEU A 65 -6.03 -7.86 23.73
CA LEU A 65 -5.10 -7.66 22.64
C LEU A 65 -4.30 -8.94 22.45
N TYR A 66 -4.40 -9.55 21.27
CA TYR A 66 -3.50 -10.60 20.81
C TYR A 66 -2.42 -9.98 19.93
N PHE A 67 -1.20 -10.50 20.01
CA PHE A 67 -0.10 -10.03 19.17
C PHE A 67 0.96 -11.11 19.05
N VAL A 68 1.91 -10.91 18.14
CA VAL A 68 3.07 -11.77 17.97
C VAL A 68 4.25 -11.19 18.74
N ARG A 69 4.99 -12.06 19.43
CA ARG A 69 6.34 -11.73 19.91
C ARG A 69 7.37 -12.68 19.31
N THR A 70 8.36 -12.12 18.64
CA THR A 70 9.50 -12.83 18.06
C THR A 70 10.73 -12.62 18.94
N PHE A 71 11.70 -13.54 18.95
CA PHE A 71 12.96 -13.43 19.69
C PHE A 71 12.90 -13.55 21.22
N SER A 72 11.77 -13.99 21.79
CA SER A 72 11.64 -14.20 23.24
C SER A 72 12.08 -15.60 23.67
N GLU A 73 12.84 -15.69 24.77
CA GLU A 73 13.21 -16.97 25.41
C GLU A 73 11.98 -17.73 25.95
N GLU A 74 10.86 -17.03 26.16
CA GLU A 74 9.61 -17.61 26.62
C GLU A 74 8.76 -18.22 25.49
N ASN A 75 9.21 -18.14 24.23
CA ASN A 75 8.51 -18.79 23.12
C ASN A 75 8.60 -20.32 23.21
N MET A 76 7.61 -21.04 22.67
CA MET A 76 7.48 -22.50 22.81
C MET A 76 8.68 -23.31 22.24
N GLY A 77 9.49 -22.72 21.36
CA GLY A 77 10.78 -23.29 20.89
C GLY A 77 12.03 -22.51 21.34
N GLY A 78 11.86 -21.50 22.21
CA GLY A 78 12.91 -20.59 22.67
C GLY A 78 13.15 -19.41 21.72
N LYS A 79 14.17 -18.61 22.02
CA LYS A 79 14.44 -17.32 21.37
C LYS A 79 14.53 -17.34 19.86
N LEU A 80 15.15 -18.36 19.27
CA LEU A 80 15.33 -18.43 17.81
C LEU A 80 14.30 -19.34 17.13
N ALA A 81 13.28 -19.76 17.87
CA ALA A 81 12.13 -20.44 17.28
C ALA A 81 11.20 -19.42 16.60
N GLY A 82 10.12 -19.95 16.02
CA GLY A 82 9.14 -19.15 15.32
C GLY A 82 8.43 -18.11 16.21
N GLN A 83 7.47 -17.46 15.58
CA GLN A 83 6.57 -16.49 16.19
C GLN A 83 5.60 -17.17 17.16
N ASP A 84 5.39 -16.57 18.33
CA ASP A 84 4.37 -17.02 19.29
C ASP A 84 3.26 -15.97 19.42
N ILE A 85 2.04 -16.46 19.64
CA ILE A 85 0.90 -15.64 20.04
C ILE A 85 1.07 -15.27 21.52
N TRP A 86 1.08 -13.99 21.80
CA TRP A 86 1.01 -13.38 23.12
C TRP A 86 -0.31 -12.63 23.26
N TYR A 87 -0.72 -12.39 24.50
CA TYR A 87 -1.89 -11.59 24.76
C TYR A 87 -1.76 -10.73 26.00
N SER A 88 -2.47 -9.61 26.00
CA SER A 88 -2.68 -8.74 27.15
C SER A 88 -4.16 -8.39 27.30
N ARG A 89 -4.58 -8.13 28.54
CA ARG A 89 -5.97 -7.78 28.87
C ARG A 89 -6.04 -6.36 29.39
N LEU A 90 -7.04 -5.62 28.92
CA LEU A 90 -7.34 -4.28 29.43
C LEU A 90 -7.88 -4.40 30.86
N LYS A 91 -7.23 -3.72 31.80
CA LYS A 91 -7.63 -3.65 33.21
C LYS A 91 -8.67 -2.54 33.42
N GLU A 92 -9.31 -2.55 34.59
CA GLU A 92 -10.30 -1.53 34.99
C GLU A 92 -9.72 -0.10 35.01
N ASP A 93 -8.40 0.03 35.24
CA ASP A 93 -7.67 1.30 35.21
C ASP A 93 -7.32 1.77 33.79
N SER A 94 -7.85 1.12 32.75
CA SER A 94 -7.58 1.41 31.33
C SER A 94 -6.12 1.22 30.91
N THR A 95 -5.36 0.40 31.64
CA THR A 95 -4.02 -0.03 31.23
C THR A 95 -3.98 -1.51 30.89
N TRP A 96 -3.05 -1.90 30.03
CA TRP A 96 -2.85 -3.29 29.63
C TRP A 96 -2.17 -4.09 30.77
N SER A 97 -2.58 -5.36 30.95
CA SER A 97 -1.87 -6.29 31.83
C SER A 97 -0.49 -6.62 31.25
N THR A 98 0.41 -7.15 32.08
CA THR A 98 1.64 -7.78 31.56
C THR A 98 1.26 -8.89 30.59
N ALA A 99 1.88 -8.87 29.42
CA ALA A 99 1.63 -9.83 28.37
C ALA A 99 1.98 -11.26 28.81
N SER A 100 1.21 -12.22 28.33
CA SER A 100 1.38 -13.64 28.61
C SER A 100 1.43 -14.43 27.30
N ASN A 101 2.34 -15.40 27.22
CA ASN A 101 2.40 -16.33 26.09
C ASN A 101 1.15 -17.23 26.06
N LEU A 102 0.46 -17.31 24.92
CA LEU A 102 -0.71 -18.17 24.71
C LEU A 102 -0.31 -19.61 24.38
N THR A 103 0.37 -20.26 25.33
CA THR A 103 0.97 -21.60 25.18
C THR A 103 -0.02 -22.70 24.80
N SER A 104 -1.32 -22.51 25.06
CA SER A 104 -2.37 -23.45 24.66
C SER A 104 -2.56 -23.54 23.14
N LEU A 105 -2.18 -22.50 22.39
CA LEU A 105 -2.31 -22.45 20.93
C LEU A 105 -0.96 -22.39 20.20
N ASN A 106 0.13 -22.08 20.89
CA ASN A 106 1.45 -22.00 20.27
C ASN A 106 2.09 -23.37 20.06
N THR A 107 2.83 -23.47 18.96
CA THR A 107 3.73 -24.58 18.62
C THR A 107 5.16 -24.07 18.52
N ILE A 108 6.12 -24.92 18.14
CA ILE A 108 7.51 -24.48 17.90
C ILE A 108 7.67 -23.68 16.60
N ASP A 109 6.66 -23.72 15.72
CA ASP A 109 6.64 -23.07 14.42
C ASP A 109 6.05 -21.65 14.56
N ASN A 110 5.76 -20.98 13.44
CA ASN A 110 5.13 -19.65 13.48
C ASN A 110 3.64 -19.73 13.82
N ASN A 111 3.24 -18.99 14.84
CA ASN A 111 1.88 -18.88 15.33
C ASN A 111 1.50 -17.39 15.40
N LEU A 112 0.36 -17.05 14.79
CA LEU A 112 -0.28 -15.75 14.96
C LEU A 112 -1.79 -15.88 14.85
N VAL A 113 -2.50 -14.91 15.43
CA VAL A 113 -3.92 -14.70 15.17
C VAL A 113 -4.04 -13.94 13.86
N VAL A 114 -4.88 -14.44 12.95
CA VAL A 114 -5.16 -13.84 11.63
C VAL A 114 -6.61 -13.38 11.51
N GLY A 115 -7.40 -13.49 12.57
CA GLY A 115 -8.81 -13.13 12.56
C GLY A 115 -9.45 -13.41 13.90
N ILE A 116 -10.50 -12.68 14.24
CA ILE A 116 -11.30 -12.87 15.45
C ILE A 116 -12.77 -12.81 15.04
N SER A 117 -13.60 -13.76 15.48
CA SER A 117 -15.04 -13.71 15.20
C SER A 117 -15.71 -12.50 15.86
N GLU A 118 -16.86 -12.09 15.34
CA GLU A 118 -17.67 -10.98 15.88
C GLU A 118 -17.90 -11.08 17.40
N ASN A 119 -18.17 -12.29 17.90
CA ASN A 119 -18.41 -12.54 19.33
C ASN A 119 -17.14 -12.78 20.15
N SER A 120 -15.95 -12.68 19.54
CA SER A 120 -14.65 -12.94 20.17
C SER A 120 -14.55 -14.31 20.86
N ASP A 121 -15.28 -15.28 20.32
CA ASP A 121 -15.36 -16.68 20.79
C ASP A 121 -14.57 -17.64 19.90
N THR A 122 -14.07 -17.15 18.76
CA THR A 122 -13.26 -17.89 17.80
C THR A 122 -12.03 -17.05 17.42
N LEU A 123 -10.85 -17.64 17.52
CA LEU A 123 -9.62 -17.12 16.90
C LEU A 123 -9.34 -17.90 15.63
N TYR A 124 -9.02 -17.20 14.56
CA TYR A 124 -8.43 -17.76 13.36
C TYR A 124 -6.91 -17.66 13.47
N LEU A 125 -6.20 -18.72 13.10
CA LEU A 125 -4.77 -18.91 13.36
C LEU A 125 -4.02 -19.17 12.06
N LEU A 126 -2.78 -18.68 11.96
CA LEU A 126 -1.89 -19.03 10.86
C LEU A 126 -1.61 -20.54 10.86
N ASN A 127 -1.55 -21.11 9.65
CA ASN A 127 -1.15 -22.49 9.33
C ASN A 127 -2.18 -23.56 9.69
N SER A 128 -2.00 -24.72 9.06
CA SER A 128 -2.69 -25.96 9.38
C SER A 128 -1.92 -26.69 10.50
N TYR A 129 -2.65 -27.10 11.54
CA TYR A 129 -2.09 -27.77 12.74
C TYR A 129 -2.06 -29.31 12.58
N SER A 130 -2.55 -29.83 11.46
CA SER A 130 -2.60 -31.27 11.16
C SER A 130 -1.38 -31.79 10.36
N GLY A 131 -0.55 -32.62 11.00
CA GLY A 131 0.47 -33.45 10.33
C GLY A 131 1.87 -33.43 10.98
N PRO A 132 2.77 -34.36 10.60
CA PRO A 132 4.17 -34.35 11.05
C PRO A 132 5.00 -33.24 10.38
N LEU A 133 4.47 -32.61 9.32
CA LEU A 133 5.01 -31.44 8.65
C LEU A 133 4.05 -30.28 8.94
N ARG A 134 4.41 -29.45 9.90
CA ARG A 134 3.54 -28.42 10.50
C ARG A 134 3.50 -27.09 9.73
N GLU A 135 4.20 -27.01 8.59
CA GLU A 135 4.14 -25.89 7.64
C GLU A 135 3.08 -26.10 6.56
N LYS A 136 2.04 -26.90 6.84
CA LYS A 136 0.97 -27.05 5.87
C LYS A 136 0.23 -25.72 5.75
N TRP A 137 0.15 -25.27 4.50
CA TRP A 137 -0.62 -24.12 4.07
C TRP A 137 -2.06 -24.22 4.57
N GLY A 138 -2.56 -23.12 5.13
CA GLY A 138 -3.93 -23.07 5.60
C GLY A 138 -4.13 -22.08 6.73
N ILE A 139 -5.39 -22.06 7.17
CA ILE A 139 -5.84 -21.35 8.37
C ILE A 139 -6.43 -22.43 9.28
N ALA A 140 -6.16 -22.33 10.57
CA ALA A 140 -6.88 -23.07 11.59
C ALA A 140 -7.77 -22.14 12.41
N TYR A 141 -8.64 -22.69 13.24
CA TYR A 141 -9.40 -21.92 14.20
C TYR A 141 -9.48 -22.64 15.55
N SER A 142 -9.57 -21.85 16.62
CA SER A 142 -9.84 -22.32 17.97
C SER A 142 -11.06 -21.59 18.53
N THR A 143 -11.96 -22.32 19.19
CA THR A 143 -13.13 -21.74 19.86
C THR A 143 -12.97 -21.81 21.38
N LYS A 144 -13.63 -20.91 22.12
CA LYS A 144 -13.77 -21.03 23.57
C LYS A 144 -14.73 -22.17 23.93
N ASP A 145 -14.37 -22.95 24.94
CA ASP A 145 -15.29 -23.89 25.58
C ASP A 145 -16.18 -23.20 26.64
N SER A 146 -16.99 -23.99 27.37
CA SER A 146 -17.88 -23.48 28.41
C SER A 146 -17.17 -22.79 29.58
N ASP A 147 -15.88 -23.08 29.77
CA ASP A 147 -15.05 -22.50 30.83
C ASP A 147 -14.24 -21.29 30.31
N GLY A 148 -14.43 -20.91 29.04
CA GLY A 148 -13.73 -19.80 28.39
C GLY A 148 -12.31 -20.14 27.95
N ILE A 149 -11.95 -21.43 27.91
CA ILE A 149 -10.63 -21.92 27.51
C ILE A 149 -10.63 -22.17 26.01
N TRP A 150 -9.55 -21.76 25.33
CA TRP A 150 -9.36 -22.06 23.92
C TRP A 150 -9.19 -23.56 23.68
N THR A 151 -10.01 -24.10 22.79
CA THR A 151 -9.96 -25.50 22.39
C THR A 151 -8.77 -25.78 21.46
N ALA A 152 -8.44 -27.06 21.27
CA ALA A 152 -7.41 -27.45 20.31
C ALA A 152 -7.77 -26.94 18.89
N PRO A 153 -6.81 -26.36 18.15
CA PRO A 153 -7.05 -25.86 16.79
C PRO A 153 -7.64 -26.91 15.85
N LYS A 154 -8.58 -26.48 15.01
CA LYS A 154 -9.17 -27.26 13.92
C LYS A 154 -8.91 -26.58 12.60
N GLU A 155 -8.73 -27.35 11.54
CA GLU A 155 -8.53 -26.80 10.20
C GLU A 155 -9.74 -25.99 9.75
N TYR A 156 -9.48 -24.81 9.19
CA TYR A 156 -10.49 -24.01 8.51
C TYR A 156 -10.60 -24.51 7.07
N ASP A 157 -11.82 -24.86 6.66
CA ASP A 157 -12.07 -25.48 5.36
C ASP A 157 -12.00 -24.41 4.25
N VAL A 158 -10.79 -24.15 3.75
CA VAL A 158 -10.47 -23.25 2.63
C VAL A 158 -9.30 -23.82 1.84
N VAL A 159 -9.33 -23.68 0.51
CA VAL A 159 -8.25 -24.10 -0.38
C VAL A 159 -7.72 -22.87 -1.11
N PHE A 160 -6.47 -22.49 -0.82
CA PHE A 160 -5.81 -21.36 -1.46
C PHE A 160 -5.24 -21.76 -2.82
N LYS A 161 -5.53 -20.97 -3.86
CA LYS A 161 -5.03 -21.19 -5.23
C LYS A 161 -3.78 -20.36 -5.54
N ASN A 162 -3.64 -19.21 -4.89
CA ASN A 162 -2.53 -18.28 -5.06
C ASN A 162 -1.51 -18.55 -3.95
N THR A 163 -0.51 -19.36 -4.25
CA THR A 163 0.41 -19.86 -3.22
C THR A 163 1.87 -19.68 -3.65
N GLY A 164 2.63 -18.87 -2.92
CA GLY A 164 4.09 -18.77 -2.99
C GLY A 164 4.75 -18.73 -1.60
N ASP A 165 6.07 -18.64 -1.53
CA ASP A 165 6.78 -18.84 -0.25
C ASP A 165 6.36 -17.90 0.89
N PHE A 166 5.86 -16.71 0.57
CA PHE A 166 5.39 -15.72 1.52
C PHE A 166 3.87 -15.62 1.54
N ARG A 167 3.30 -15.53 2.74
CA ARG A 167 1.85 -15.45 2.94
C ARG A 167 1.45 -14.67 4.18
N GLY A 168 0.44 -13.84 4.03
CA GLY A 168 -0.30 -13.18 5.10
C GLY A 168 -1.79 -13.41 4.94
N TYR A 169 -2.50 -13.63 6.04
CA TYR A 169 -3.94 -13.84 6.03
C TYR A 169 -4.62 -12.82 6.92
N PHE A 170 -5.82 -12.43 6.53
CA PHE A 170 -6.81 -11.85 7.44
C PHE A 170 -8.16 -12.52 7.23
N VAL A 171 -8.81 -12.94 8.30
CA VAL A 171 -10.18 -13.46 8.31
C VAL A 171 -11.09 -12.42 8.96
N SER A 172 -12.08 -11.95 8.21
CA SER A 172 -13.13 -11.04 8.69
C SER A 172 -13.88 -11.58 9.90
N ALA A 173 -14.44 -10.68 10.71
CA ALA A 173 -15.25 -11.02 11.88
C ALA A 173 -16.47 -11.89 11.55
N SER A 174 -17.03 -11.73 10.34
CA SER A 174 -18.12 -12.55 9.81
C SER A 174 -17.69 -13.97 9.44
N GLY A 175 -16.39 -14.22 9.28
CA GLY A 175 -15.81 -15.48 8.81
C GLY A 175 -16.05 -15.76 7.32
N ASN A 176 -16.66 -14.82 6.58
CA ASN A 176 -17.06 -15.00 5.18
C ASN A 176 -16.11 -14.37 4.18
N VAL A 177 -15.18 -13.53 4.63
CA VAL A 177 -14.17 -12.89 3.79
C VAL A 177 -12.79 -13.21 4.32
N ILE A 178 -11.88 -13.59 3.43
CA ILE A 178 -10.45 -13.73 3.71
C ILE A 178 -9.69 -12.79 2.77
N LEU A 179 -8.83 -11.95 3.32
CA LEU A 179 -7.77 -11.30 2.56
C LEU A 179 -6.52 -12.17 2.62
N LEU A 180 -5.89 -12.36 1.47
CA LEU A 180 -4.63 -13.08 1.30
C LEU A 180 -3.61 -12.13 0.70
N SER A 181 -2.48 -11.97 1.37
CA SER A 181 -1.24 -11.48 0.76
C SER A 181 -0.40 -12.71 0.40
N SER A 182 0.01 -12.84 -0.86
CA SER A 182 0.88 -13.93 -1.29
C SER A 182 1.58 -13.56 -2.59
N ASN A 183 2.83 -14.00 -2.73
CA ASN A 183 3.45 -14.06 -4.05
C ASN A 183 2.86 -15.23 -4.85
N SER A 184 2.66 -15.06 -6.14
CA SER A 184 2.21 -16.12 -7.05
C SER A 184 2.73 -15.90 -8.47
N GLU A 185 2.59 -16.88 -9.37
CA GLU A 185 3.04 -16.75 -10.77
C GLU A 185 2.42 -15.54 -11.49
N ASN A 186 1.25 -15.07 -11.03
CA ASN A 186 0.53 -13.95 -11.62
C ASN A 186 0.60 -12.65 -10.80
N SER A 187 1.42 -12.61 -9.74
CA SER A 187 1.66 -11.38 -8.98
C SER A 187 2.27 -10.31 -9.88
N TYR A 188 1.92 -9.04 -9.65
CA TYR A 188 2.56 -7.92 -10.35
C TYR A 188 3.99 -7.67 -9.86
N GLY A 189 4.24 -7.97 -8.59
CA GLY A 189 5.51 -7.74 -7.91
C GLY A 189 5.88 -8.88 -6.98
N GLU A 190 6.15 -8.53 -5.72
CA GLU A 190 6.45 -9.46 -4.65
C GLU A 190 5.14 -10.14 -4.20
N GLU A 191 4.56 -9.75 -3.06
CA GLU A 191 3.25 -10.23 -2.62
C GLU A 191 2.10 -9.37 -3.13
N ASP A 192 1.07 -10.01 -3.66
CA ASP A 192 -0.15 -9.36 -4.12
C ASP A 192 -1.30 -9.63 -3.15
N LEU A 193 -2.27 -8.72 -3.07
CA LEU A 193 -3.51 -8.92 -2.33
C LEU A 193 -4.61 -9.59 -3.17
N TYR A 194 -5.26 -10.56 -2.55
CA TYR A 194 -6.40 -11.32 -3.06
C TYR A 194 -7.52 -11.37 -2.04
N ILE A 195 -8.77 -11.45 -2.52
CA ILE A 195 -9.97 -11.62 -1.68
C ILE A 195 -10.63 -12.95 -1.99
N TYR A 196 -10.87 -13.76 -0.96
CA TYR A 196 -11.74 -14.93 -1.01
C TYR A 196 -13.04 -14.62 -0.30
N ILE A 197 -14.16 -14.97 -0.94
CA ILE A 197 -15.50 -14.73 -0.41
C ILE A 197 -16.21 -16.08 -0.26
N LYS A 198 -16.92 -16.26 0.85
CA LYS A 198 -17.77 -17.42 1.09
C LYS A 198 -19.22 -17.07 0.77
N GLU A 199 -19.77 -17.75 -0.23
CA GLU A 199 -21.18 -17.63 -0.61
C GLU A 199 -21.88 -18.97 -0.43
N ASN A 200 -23.05 -18.97 0.22
CA ASN A 200 -23.83 -20.18 0.49
C ASN A 200 -23.00 -21.29 1.18
N GLY A 201 -22.07 -20.90 2.04
CA GLY A 201 -21.18 -21.81 2.77
C GLY A 201 -20.01 -22.36 1.95
N GLN A 202 -19.75 -21.86 0.74
CA GLN A 202 -18.67 -22.32 -0.13
C GLN A 202 -17.75 -21.16 -0.53
N TRP A 203 -16.44 -21.38 -0.46
CA TRP A 203 -15.46 -20.42 -0.94
C TRP A 203 -15.50 -20.31 -2.46
N GLN A 204 -15.52 -19.08 -2.94
CA GLN A 204 -15.42 -18.77 -4.36
C GLN A 204 -13.95 -18.67 -4.79
N ASP A 205 -13.73 -18.56 -6.09
CA ASP A 205 -12.41 -18.30 -6.65
C ASP A 205 -11.90 -16.91 -6.19
N PRO A 206 -10.59 -16.78 -5.93
CA PRO A 206 -10.04 -15.52 -5.43
C PRO A 206 -10.14 -14.39 -6.44
N ILE A 207 -10.41 -13.20 -5.93
CA ILE A 207 -10.37 -11.94 -6.67
C ILE A 207 -9.01 -11.30 -6.43
N HIS A 208 -8.23 -11.10 -7.50
CA HIS A 208 -7.01 -10.30 -7.45
C HIS A 208 -7.37 -8.82 -7.43
N LEU A 209 -6.77 -8.02 -6.56
CA LEU A 209 -7.18 -6.63 -6.35
C LEU A 209 -6.68 -5.60 -7.38
N GLY A 210 -6.20 -6.09 -8.53
CA GLY A 210 -5.79 -5.26 -9.66
C GLY A 210 -4.62 -4.31 -9.38
N PRO A 211 -4.18 -3.57 -10.41
CA PRO A 211 -2.95 -2.79 -10.39
C PRO A 211 -3.08 -1.44 -9.68
N GLU A 212 -4.28 -1.06 -9.23
CA GLU A 212 -4.47 0.12 -8.37
C GLU A 212 -4.05 -0.16 -6.93
N ILE A 213 -4.17 -1.41 -6.47
CA ILE A 213 -3.77 -1.83 -5.12
C ILE A 213 -2.45 -2.59 -5.17
N ASN A 214 -2.31 -3.54 -6.09
CA ASN A 214 -1.12 -4.36 -6.18
C ASN A 214 -0.07 -3.72 -7.09
N THR A 215 1.18 -3.67 -6.65
CA THR A 215 2.27 -2.95 -7.30
C THR A 215 3.40 -3.88 -7.73
N SER A 216 4.53 -3.32 -8.17
CA SER A 216 5.76 -4.10 -8.36
C SER A 216 6.49 -4.41 -7.05
N GLY A 217 6.09 -3.78 -5.94
CA GLY A 217 6.59 -4.07 -4.60
C GLY A 217 5.79 -5.18 -3.93
N PHE A 218 5.78 -5.18 -2.60
CA PHE A 218 4.90 -6.04 -1.81
C PHE A 218 3.67 -5.28 -1.32
N GLU A 219 2.56 -5.99 -1.22
CA GLU A 219 1.39 -5.61 -0.44
C GLU A 219 1.09 -6.69 0.60
N ILE A 220 1.27 -6.34 1.87
CA ILE A 220 1.24 -7.28 3.00
C ILE A 220 0.35 -6.78 4.14
N SER A 221 0.20 -7.62 5.16
CA SER A 221 -0.55 -7.30 6.38
C SER A 221 -1.97 -6.75 6.13
N PRO A 222 -2.78 -7.41 5.29
CA PRO A 222 -4.10 -6.91 4.97
C PRO A 222 -5.02 -6.95 6.20
N PHE A 223 -5.93 -6.00 6.29
CA PHE A 223 -6.98 -5.93 7.31
C PHE A 223 -8.25 -5.37 6.67
N LEU A 224 -9.42 -5.94 6.99
CA LEU A 224 -10.72 -5.47 6.52
C LEU A 224 -11.54 -5.01 7.73
N THR A 225 -12.13 -3.82 7.65
CA THR A 225 -13.04 -3.31 8.68
C THR A 225 -14.30 -4.15 8.81
N ASP A 226 -14.92 -4.13 10.00
CA ASP A 226 -16.15 -4.91 10.28
C ASP A 226 -17.33 -4.55 9.37
N ASP A 227 -17.38 -3.32 8.86
CA ASP A 227 -18.38 -2.86 7.87
C ASP A 227 -18.07 -3.34 6.43
N GLU A 228 -16.95 -4.04 6.24
CA GLU A 228 -16.44 -4.54 4.97
C GLU A 228 -16.25 -3.45 3.90
N GLN A 229 -16.10 -2.19 4.32
CA GLN A 229 -15.96 -1.03 3.42
C GLN A 229 -14.52 -0.59 3.21
N ARG A 230 -13.58 -0.94 4.09
CA ARG A 230 -12.20 -0.43 4.05
C ARG A 230 -11.18 -1.54 4.22
N ILE A 231 -10.20 -1.54 3.33
CA ILE A 231 -9.01 -2.37 3.46
C ILE A 231 -7.85 -1.49 3.90
N PHE A 232 -7.12 -1.97 4.91
CA PHE A 232 -5.82 -1.45 5.29
C PHE A 232 -4.77 -2.48 4.91
N PHE A 233 -3.61 -2.03 4.45
CA PHE A 233 -2.49 -2.89 4.09
C PHE A 233 -1.19 -2.11 4.19
N ALA A 234 -0.06 -2.81 4.23
CA ALA A 234 1.26 -2.20 4.18
C ALA A 234 1.91 -2.46 2.82
N SER A 235 2.64 -1.49 2.29
CA SER A 235 3.33 -1.61 1.00
C SER A 235 4.62 -0.81 0.95
N ASN A 236 5.57 -1.29 0.14
CA ASN A 236 6.76 -0.56 -0.27
C ASN A 236 6.71 -0.08 -1.74
N GLY A 237 5.62 -0.36 -2.46
CA GLY A 237 5.49 -0.07 -3.88
C GLY A 237 4.62 1.13 -4.23
N HIS A 238 3.87 1.68 -3.26
CA HIS A 238 3.07 2.90 -3.41
C HIS A 238 3.85 4.20 -3.11
N GLY A 239 5.17 4.11 -2.93
CA GLY A 239 5.99 5.18 -2.36
C GLY A 239 5.75 5.31 -0.85
N GLY A 240 6.20 6.40 -0.24
CA GLY A 240 6.01 6.60 1.20
C GLY A 240 7.20 7.20 1.95
N PHE A 241 7.20 7.00 3.26
CA PHE A 241 8.15 7.56 4.21
C PHE A 241 9.30 6.60 4.55
N GLY A 242 9.07 5.28 4.50
CA GLY A 242 10.01 4.28 5.02
C GLY A 242 10.16 3.01 4.19
N ASP A 243 10.59 1.94 4.87
CA ASP A 243 10.77 0.59 4.32
C ASP A 243 9.42 -0.08 3.98
N SER A 244 8.37 0.29 4.72
CA SER A 244 6.98 -0.04 4.40
C SER A 244 6.07 0.97 5.06
N ASP A 245 5.03 1.39 4.35
CA ASP A 245 4.02 2.30 4.86
C ASP A 245 2.63 1.65 4.87
N ILE A 246 1.77 2.04 5.80
CA ILE A 246 0.36 1.64 5.89
C ILE A 246 -0.49 2.55 5.00
N PHE A 247 -1.30 1.91 4.16
CA PHE A 247 -2.26 2.51 3.24
C PHE A 247 -3.68 2.04 3.54
N MET A 248 -4.65 2.81 3.05
CA MET A 248 -6.06 2.48 3.13
C MET A 248 -6.75 2.67 1.78
N THR A 249 -7.68 1.79 1.45
CA THR A 249 -8.56 1.89 0.28
C THR A 249 -10.01 1.62 0.67
N GLU A 250 -10.94 2.30 0.01
CA GLU A 250 -12.38 2.22 0.25
C GLU A 250 -13.08 1.47 -0.87
N ARG A 251 -14.07 0.66 -0.51
CA ARG A 251 -14.93 -0.04 -1.46
C ARG A 251 -15.90 0.96 -2.08
N LEU A 252 -15.93 1.01 -3.42
CA LEU A 252 -16.66 2.05 -4.16
C LEU A 252 -18.07 1.63 -4.60
N ASP A 253 -18.38 0.34 -4.55
CA ASP A 253 -19.68 -0.22 -4.88
C ASP A 253 -19.94 -1.55 -4.17
N ASP A 254 -21.09 -2.18 -4.44
CA ASP A 254 -21.46 -3.47 -3.84
C ASP A 254 -20.59 -4.64 -4.33
N THR A 255 -19.60 -4.42 -5.20
CA THR A 255 -18.67 -5.44 -5.70
C THR A 255 -17.36 -5.44 -4.94
N TRP A 256 -16.66 -6.57 -4.95
CA TRP A 256 -15.33 -6.73 -4.34
C TRP A 256 -14.17 -6.38 -5.27
N GLN A 257 -14.48 -5.80 -6.44
CA GLN A 257 -13.51 -5.50 -7.51
C GLN A 257 -13.21 -4.01 -7.64
N ASN A 258 -14.05 -3.15 -7.09
CA ASN A 258 -13.95 -1.71 -7.29
C ASN A 258 -13.59 -1.02 -5.98
N TRP A 259 -12.33 -0.65 -5.88
CA TRP A 259 -11.70 -0.04 -4.71
C TRP A 259 -11.09 1.31 -5.09
N SER A 260 -11.07 2.25 -4.16
CA SER A 260 -10.43 3.55 -4.36
C SER A 260 -8.93 3.40 -4.54
N THR A 261 -8.28 4.39 -5.16
CA THR A 261 -6.82 4.49 -5.10
C THR A 261 -6.36 4.51 -3.64
N PRO A 262 -5.34 3.72 -3.26
CA PRO A 262 -4.85 3.69 -1.89
C PRO A 262 -4.35 5.06 -1.41
N VAL A 263 -4.68 5.39 -0.17
CA VAL A 263 -4.27 6.61 0.52
C VAL A 263 -3.33 6.25 1.67
N ASN A 264 -2.13 6.83 1.68
CA ASN A 264 -1.15 6.66 2.75
C ASN A 264 -1.69 7.28 4.06
N LEU A 265 -1.53 6.59 5.20
CA LEU A 265 -2.05 7.05 6.50
C LEU A 265 -1.31 8.26 7.10
N GLY A 266 -0.30 8.79 6.42
CA GLY A 266 0.39 10.01 6.79
C GLY A 266 1.53 9.79 7.80
N PRO A 267 2.35 10.83 8.02
CA PRO A 267 3.57 10.76 8.81
C PRO A 267 3.35 10.58 10.32
N GLU A 268 2.10 10.67 10.79
CA GLU A 268 1.73 10.36 12.16
C GLU A 268 1.74 8.84 12.43
N ILE A 269 1.38 8.04 11.43
CA ILE A 269 1.41 6.57 11.50
C ILE A 269 2.70 6.03 10.89
N ASN A 270 3.01 6.49 9.68
CA ASN A 270 4.11 5.97 8.86
C ASN A 270 5.41 6.71 9.17
N THR A 271 6.46 5.93 9.38
CA THR A 271 7.78 6.37 9.81
C THR A 271 8.81 6.13 8.70
N LYS A 272 10.10 6.24 9.02
CA LYS A 272 11.17 5.84 8.09
C LYS A 272 11.47 4.34 8.13
N GLY A 273 10.85 3.61 9.05
CA GLY A 273 11.06 2.18 9.25
C GLY A 273 10.03 1.35 8.51
N PHE A 274 9.74 0.20 9.09
CA PHE A 274 8.73 -0.74 8.62
C PHE A 274 7.47 -0.57 9.46
N ASP A 275 6.40 -0.07 8.84
CA ASP A 275 5.11 0.18 9.46
C ASP A 275 4.06 -0.74 8.83
N ALA A 276 3.42 -1.59 9.64
CA ALA A 276 2.54 -2.64 9.13
C ALA A 276 1.55 -3.18 10.19
N TYR A 277 0.75 -4.16 9.77
CA TYR A 277 -0.12 -4.97 10.64
C TYR A 277 -1.12 -4.14 11.44
N LEU A 278 -1.79 -3.20 10.76
CA LEU A 278 -2.83 -2.41 11.37
C LEU A 278 -4.09 -3.26 11.61
N SER A 279 -4.65 -3.16 12.82
CA SER A 279 -6.04 -3.51 13.11
C SER A 279 -6.78 -2.29 13.63
N LEU A 280 -8.08 -2.24 13.40
CA LEU A 280 -8.92 -1.09 13.72
C LEU A 280 -10.22 -1.56 14.37
N ASP A 281 -10.60 -0.97 15.49
CA ASP A 281 -11.92 -1.21 16.10
C ASP A 281 -13.00 -0.27 15.51
N PRO A 282 -14.30 -0.59 15.69
CA PRO A 282 -15.39 0.28 15.23
C PRO A 282 -15.39 1.69 15.85
N GLY A 283 -14.69 1.90 16.96
CA GLY A 283 -14.54 3.20 17.63
C GLY A 283 -13.41 4.06 17.06
N GLY A 284 -12.62 3.53 16.11
CA GLY A 284 -11.49 4.21 15.50
C GLY A 284 -10.16 4.00 16.23
N LEU A 285 -10.10 3.17 17.27
CA LEU A 285 -8.83 2.78 17.89
C LEU A 285 -8.08 1.85 16.93
N ALA A 286 -6.98 2.35 16.39
CA ALA A 286 -6.05 1.60 15.57
C ALA A 286 -4.91 1.06 16.44
N LEU A 287 -4.51 -0.19 16.22
CA LEU A 287 -3.28 -0.77 16.71
C LEU A 287 -2.42 -1.22 15.53
N TYR A 288 -1.13 -0.95 15.57
CA TYR A 288 -0.23 -1.29 14.46
C TYR A 288 1.19 -1.52 14.98
N SER A 289 2.06 -2.08 14.12
CA SER A 289 3.46 -2.34 14.45
C SER A 289 4.35 -1.36 13.71
N SER A 290 5.37 -0.83 14.37
CA SER A 290 6.32 0.11 13.76
C SER A 290 7.73 -0.11 14.27
N SER A 291 8.71 -0.15 13.36
CA SER A 291 10.15 -0.13 13.69
C SER A 291 10.76 1.27 13.68
N GLY A 292 9.97 2.34 13.52
CA GLY A 292 10.48 3.71 13.39
C GLY A 292 11.36 4.22 14.54
N ASN A 293 11.28 3.60 15.72
CA ASN A 293 12.06 3.95 16.92
C ASN A 293 13.20 2.98 17.24
N GLY A 294 13.48 1.95 16.42
CA GLY A 294 14.47 0.94 16.76
C GLY A 294 14.76 -0.07 15.65
N SER A 295 15.49 -1.13 15.99
CA SER A 295 15.73 -2.24 15.05
C SER A 295 14.64 -3.32 15.09
N TYR A 296 13.81 -3.32 16.14
CA TYR A 296 12.65 -4.19 16.29
C TYR A 296 11.38 -3.35 16.33
N SER A 297 10.28 -3.95 15.92
CA SER A 297 8.97 -3.32 15.94
C SER A 297 8.38 -3.32 17.34
N ASP A 298 7.77 -2.19 17.71
CA ASP A 298 6.89 -2.05 18.86
C ASP A 298 5.44 -1.94 18.38
N ILE A 299 4.48 -2.24 19.25
CA ILE A 299 3.06 -1.98 19.02
C ILE A 299 2.71 -0.55 19.45
N TYR A 300 2.01 0.16 18.56
CA TYR A 300 1.49 1.50 18.75
C TYR A 300 -0.04 1.47 18.73
N SER A 301 -0.62 2.49 19.35
CA SER A 301 -2.04 2.84 19.24
C SER A 301 -2.20 4.21 18.62
N ALA A 302 -3.27 4.41 17.86
CA ALA A 302 -3.71 5.71 17.36
C ALA A 302 -5.23 5.77 17.32
N VAL A 303 -5.79 6.97 17.19
CA VAL A 303 -7.21 7.19 16.90
C VAL A 303 -7.35 7.68 15.47
N ILE A 304 -8.00 6.87 14.64
CA ILE A 304 -8.36 7.21 13.26
C ILE A 304 -9.84 7.57 13.22
N THR A 305 -10.13 8.82 12.89
CA THR A 305 -11.49 9.32 12.68
C THR A 305 -11.75 9.50 11.20
N PHE A 306 -12.87 8.99 10.72
CA PHE A 306 -13.28 9.11 9.32
C PHE A 306 -14.34 10.21 9.22
N GLY A 307 -14.11 11.18 8.34
CA GLY A 307 -15.08 12.21 8.02
C GLY A 307 -16.17 11.68 7.09
N GLU A 308 -17.27 12.42 6.99
CA GLU A 308 -18.20 12.21 5.88
C GLU A 308 -17.49 12.59 4.57
N ALA A 309 -17.69 11.79 3.52
CA ALA A 309 -17.07 12.06 2.24
C ALA A 309 -17.70 13.33 1.63
N GLU A 310 -16.99 14.45 1.72
CA GLU A 310 -17.44 15.69 1.11
C GLU A 310 -17.27 15.59 -0.41
N PRO A 311 -18.31 15.94 -1.20
CA PRO A 311 -18.16 16.00 -2.65
C PRO A 311 -17.07 17.00 -2.99
N VAL A 312 -16.01 16.55 -3.66
CA VAL A 312 -15.01 17.47 -4.22
C VAL A 312 -15.78 18.46 -5.11
N PRO A 313 -15.69 19.77 -4.85
CA PRO A 313 -16.36 20.76 -5.67
C PRO A 313 -15.97 20.52 -7.12
N ASP A 314 -16.97 20.50 -8.00
CA ASP A 314 -16.78 20.33 -9.44
C ASP A 314 -16.02 21.55 -9.98
N THR A 315 -14.70 21.58 -9.77
CA THR A 315 -13.81 22.59 -10.34
C THR A 315 -13.65 22.26 -11.81
N THR A 316 -14.67 22.65 -12.56
CA THR A 316 -14.53 22.96 -13.98
C THR A 316 -13.53 24.10 -14.09
N VAL A 317 -12.26 23.76 -14.30
CA VAL A 317 -11.26 24.72 -14.76
C VAL A 317 -11.67 25.10 -16.18
N LEU A 318 -12.47 26.16 -16.30
CA LEU A 318 -12.67 26.87 -17.56
C LEU A 318 -11.31 27.47 -17.94
N LEU A 319 -10.60 26.81 -18.85
CA LEU A 319 -9.49 27.40 -19.60
C LEU A 319 -10.08 28.49 -20.52
N ASP A 320 -10.34 29.66 -19.97
CA ASP A 320 -10.63 30.84 -20.78
C ASP A 320 -9.29 31.51 -21.13
N SER A 321 -8.91 31.36 -22.39
CA SER A 321 -7.77 32.03 -22.98
C SER A 321 -8.05 33.53 -23.07
N THR A 322 -7.48 34.36 -22.19
CA THR A 322 -6.78 35.61 -22.54
C THR A 322 -6.36 36.45 -21.32
N ALA A 323 -5.05 36.71 -21.25
CA ALA A 323 -4.34 37.88 -20.69
C ALA A 323 -4.82 38.51 -19.36
N ILE A 324 -4.02 38.33 -18.30
CA ILE A 324 -4.02 39.23 -17.15
C ILE A 324 -2.66 39.93 -17.07
N VAL A 325 -2.74 41.26 -17.12
CA VAL A 325 -1.66 42.23 -16.89
C VAL A 325 -1.43 42.34 -15.38
N LEU A 326 -0.18 42.18 -14.97
CA LEU A 326 0.31 42.37 -13.60
C LEU A 326 0.48 43.86 -13.26
N VAL A 327 -0.01 44.29 -12.08
CA VAL A 327 0.69 45.27 -11.23
C VAL A 327 0.50 44.84 -9.77
N GLN A 328 1.62 44.47 -9.14
CA GLN A 328 1.78 44.00 -7.76
C GLN A 328 1.72 45.13 -6.72
N ASP A 329 1.34 44.76 -5.49
CA ASP A 329 2.12 44.84 -4.23
C ASP A 329 1.18 45.13 -3.04
N THR A 330 1.19 44.38 -1.93
CA THR A 330 2.31 43.73 -1.23
C THR A 330 1.85 42.46 -0.49
N LEU A 331 2.61 41.37 -0.58
CA LEU A 331 3.02 40.46 0.51
C LEU A 331 4.09 39.53 -0.09
N SER A 332 5.25 39.41 0.57
CA SER A 332 6.51 38.92 -0.01
C SER A 332 6.45 37.48 -0.53
N GLU A 333 6.30 37.38 -1.86
CA GLU A 333 6.43 36.21 -2.72
C GLU A 333 7.90 35.88 -3.01
N GLU A 334 8.57 35.10 -2.16
CA GLU A 334 9.89 34.56 -2.53
C GLU A 334 10.05 33.05 -2.27
N ALA A 335 8.94 32.31 -2.12
CA ALA A 335 8.99 30.88 -1.78
C ALA A 335 8.29 29.90 -2.75
N LEU A 336 7.60 30.32 -3.82
CA LEU A 336 6.85 29.38 -4.67
C LEU A 336 6.84 29.74 -6.17
N SER A 337 7.74 29.13 -6.94
CA SER A 337 7.41 28.40 -8.19
C SER A 337 8.70 27.84 -8.81
N GLN A 338 9.01 26.57 -8.58
CA GLN A 338 10.00 25.85 -9.40
C GLN A 338 9.25 24.82 -10.26
N PRO A 339 9.57 24.67 -11.55
CA PRO A 339 8.86 23.74 -12.41
C PRO A 339 9.14 22.28 -11.99
N ILE A 340 8.05 21.54 -11.73
CA ILE A 340 8.05 20.09 -11.59
C ILE A 340 8.14 19.49 -12.98
N TYR A 341 9.00 18.51 -13.18
CA TYR A 341 9.05 17.70 -14.40
C TYR A 341 9.27 16.22 -14.05
N TYR A 342 9.07 15.34 -15.02
CA TYR A 342 9.28 13.91 -14.91
C TYR A 342 10.49 13.50 -15.76
N THR A 343 11.17 12.42 -15.41
CA THR A 343 12.28 11.83 -16.17
C THR A 343 12.12 10.31 -16.18
N VAL A 344 12.80 9.61 -17.09
CA VAL A 344 12.85 8.14 -17.07
C VAL A 344 14.21 7.70 -16.54
N GLN A 345 14.23 7.03 -15.39
CA GLN A 345 15.47 6.43 -14.89
C GLN A 345 15.73 5.10 -15.59
N LEU A 346 16.94 4.91 -16.12
CA LEU A 346 17.37 3.72 -16.85
C LEU A 346 18.20 2.76 -15.98
N LEU A 347 18.95 3.28 -15.01
CA LEU A 347 19.90 2.50 -14.19
C LEU A 347 20.21 3.21 -12.86
N ALA A 348 20.53 2.44 -11.83
CA ALA A 348 21.15 2.92 -10.59
C ALA A 348 22.33 2.02 -10.19
N LEU A 349 23.49 2.61 -9.90
CA LEU A 349 24.74 1.90 -9.57
C LEU A 349 25.36 2.41 -8.28
N GLY A 350 26.10 1.57 -7.56
CA GLY A 350 26.86 2.00 -6.39
C GLY A 350 27.89 3.10 -6.70
N LYS A 351 28.28 3.89 -5.69
CA LYS A 351 29.23 5.02 -5.81
C LYS A 351 30.57 4.69 -6.51
N ARG A 352 30.97 3.42 -6.57
CA ARG A 352 32.23 2.95 -7.18
C ARG A 352 32.04 2.06 -8.42
N GLU A 353 30.80 1.90 -8.86
CA GLU A 353 30.45 1.09 -10.03
C GLU A 353 30.34 1.99 -11.26
N ALA A 354 30.95 1.56 -12.35
CA ALA A 354 30.76 2.16 -13.67
C ALA A 354 29.77 1.28 -14.45
N PRO A 355 28.88 1.88 -15.26
CA PRO A 355 28.04 1.10 -16.16
C PRO A 355 28.92 0.33 -17.14
N GLU A 356 28.44 -0.84 -17.58
CA GLU A 356 29.08 -1.57 -18.69
C GLU A 356 29.17 -0.65 -19.91
N ILE A 357 30.29 -0.73 -20.65
CA ILE A 357 30.66 0.23 -21.70
C ILE A 357 29.55 0.39 -22.76
N ASP A 358 28.77 -0.66 -22.99
CA ASP A 358 27.73 -0.77 -24.01
C ASP A 358 26.31 -0.50 -23.51
N PHE A 359 26.09 -0.32 -22.20
CA PHE A 359 24.75 -0.19 -21.62
C PHE A 359 23.91 0.93 -22.26
N PHE A 360 24.54 2.05 -22.64
CA PHE A 360 23.87 3.20 -23.25
C PHE A 360 23.91 3.22 -24.79
N GLU A 361 24.34 2.14 -25.47
CA GLU A 361 24.50 2.13 -26.94
C GLU A 361 23.19 2.35 -27.72
N LYS A 362 22.04 2.09 -27.09
CA LYS A 362 20.72 2.19 -27.73
C LYS A 362 20.02 3.54 -27.52
N VAL A 363 20.65 4.45 -26.79
CA VAL A 363 20.18 5.82 -26.58
C VAL A 363 21.29 6.80 -26.94
N ASP A 364 20.93 8.06 -27.16
CA ASP A 364 21.94 9.11 -27.26
C ASP A 364 22.51 9.38 -25.87
N ILE A 365 23.75 8.96 -25.62
CA ILE A 365 24.41 9.12 -24.31
C ILE A 365 24.49 10.59 -23.86
N SER A 366 24.45 11.55 -24.79
CA SER A 366 24.45 12.98 -24.44
C SER A 366 23.13 13.45 -23.81
N SER A 367 22.07 12.67 -23.96
CA SER A 367 20.76 12.91 -23.35
C SER A 367 20.59 12.24 -21.97
N VAL A 368 21.58 11.46 -21.54
CA VAL A 368 21.58 10.79 -20.23
C VAL A 368 22.17 11.72 -19.17
N SER A 369 21.35 12.05 -18.18
CA SER A 369 21.75 12.80 -17.00
C SER A 369 22.13 11.84 -15.87
N VAL A 370 23.22 12.14 -15.16
CA VAL A 370 23.68 11.34 -14.01
C VAL A 370 23.61 12.18 -12.74
N TYR A 371 23.02 11.62 -11.69
CA TYR A 371 22.98 12.25 -10.39
C TYR A 371 23.18 11.24 -9.25
N MET A 372 23.69 11.72 -8.13
CA MET A 372 23.85 10.92 -6.91
C MET A 372 22.55 10.99 -6.09
N GLY A 373 22.00 9.84 -5.75
CA GLY A 373 20.90 9.70 -4.80
C GLY A 373 21.38 9.85 -3.35
N ASN A 374 20.45 10.14 -2.44
CA ASN A 374 20.72 10.22 -1.00
C ASN A 374 21.11 8.87 -0.38
N ASP A 375 20.75 7.78 -1.06
CA ASP A 375 21.17 6.40 -0.82
C ASP A 375 22.61 6.09 -1.27
N GLY A 376 23.30 7.05 -1.91
CA GLY A 376 24.65 6.89 -2.42
C GLY A 376 24.73 6.15 -3.76
N LEU A 377 23.60 5.97 -4.47
CA LEU A 377 23.56 5.40 -5.81
C LEU A 377 23.70 6.48 -6.89
N ASN A 378 24.53 6.24 -7.90
CA ASN A 378 24.55 7.00 -9.15
C ASN A 378 23.37 6.57 -10.01
N ARG A 379 22.52 7.50 -10.39
CA ARG A 379 21.29 7.26 -11.13
C ARG A 379 21.37 7.90 -12.49
N PHE A 380 21.06 7.13 -13.52
CA PHE A 380 21.16 7.50 -14.92
C PHE A 380 19.75 7.67 -15.46
N SER A 381 19.37 8.89 -15.83
CA SER A 381 18.01 9.22 -16.29
C SER A 381 18.01 9.95 -17.62
N ILE A 382 16.93 9.84 -18.38
CA ILE A 382 16.78 10.38 -19.73
C ILE A 382 15.44 11.12 -19.87
N GLY A 383 15.49 12.27 -20.54
CA GLY A 383 14.33 13.11 -20.84
C GLY A 383 13.83 13.95 -19.67
N GLU A 384 13.23 15.09 -20.00
CA GLU A 384 12.44 15.92 -19.08
C GLU A 384 11.04 16.04 -19.68
N PHE A 385 10.02 15.64 -18.93
CA PHE A 385 8.64 15.57 -19.39
C PHE A 385 7.76 16.43 -18.48
N GLU A 386 6.90 17.25 -19.07
CA GLU A 386 6.03 18.16 -18.32
C GLU A 386 4.85 17.43 -17.64
N SER A 387 4.64 16.15 -17.96
CA SER A 387 3.61 15.32 -17.33
C SER A 387 4.05 13.86 -17.19
N PHE A 388 3.47 13.19 -16.19
CA PHE A 388 3.69 11.77 -15.94
C PHE A 388 3.29 10.90 -17.13
N SER A 389 2.19 11.23 -17.81
CA SER A 389 1.70 10.49 -18.98
C SER A 389 2.69 10.52 -20.14
N LEU A 390 3.31 11.67 -20.43
CA LEU A 390 4.35 11.78 -21.46
C LEU A 390 5.60 10.98 -21.08
N ALA A 391 5.95 10.98 -19.78
CA ALA A 391 7.07 10.18 -19.29
C ALA A 391 6.78 8.66 -19.39
N LEU A 392 5.55 8.22 -19.13
CA LEU A 392 5.15 6.81 -19.29
C LEU A 392 5.23 6.36 -20.76
N GLU A 393 4.78 7.19 -21.70
CA GLU A 393 4.89 6.88 -23.13
C GLU A 393 6.36 6.75 -23.56
N ALA A 394 7.21 7.67 -23.09
CA ALA A 394 8.64 7.61 -23.33
C ALA A 394 9.30 6.38 -22.69
N MET A 395 8.98 6.08 -21.43
CA MET A 395 9.43 4.87 -20.72
C MET A 395 9.08 3.60 -21.51
N GLY A 396 7.85 3.51 -22.03
CA GLY A 396 7.43 2.40 -22.87
C GLY A 396 8.29 2.23 -24.14
N SER A 397 8.81 3.33 -24.69
CA SER A 397 9.72 3.31 -25.83
C SER A 397 11.13 2.85 -25.46
N TYR A 398 11.63 3.23 -24.28
CA TYR A 398 12.92 2.75 -23.77
C TYR A 398 12.91 1.27 -23.36
N ARG A 399 11.82 0.79 -22.75
CA ARG A 399 11.64 -0.65 -22.45
C ARG A 399 11.66 -1.52 -23.70
N LYS A 400 11.04 -1.06 -24.80
CA LYS A 400 11.04 -1.79 -26.10
C LYS A 400 12.42 -1.96 -26.71
N ILE A 401 13.36 -1.07 -26.43
CA ILE A 401 14.74 -1.16 -26.94
C ILE A 401 15.68 -1.87 -25.96
N GLY A 402 15.21 -2.31 -24.79
CA GLY A 402 15.95 -3.19 -23.89
C GLY A 402 16.32 -2.59 -22.53
N TYR A 403 15.79 -1.43 -22.16
CA TYR A 403 15.87 -0.89 -20.79
C TYR A 403 14.66 -1.37 -19.99
N PHE A 404 14.57 -2.68 -19.73
CA PHE A 404 13.37 -3.29 -19.15
C PHE A 404 13.05 -2.77 -17.74
N ASP A 405 14.08 -2.41 -16.97
CA ASP A 405 13.98 -1.87 -15.61
C ASP A 405 13.73 -0.36 -15.57
N ALA A 406 13.49 0.29 -16.72
CA ALA A 406 13.25 1.72 -16.76
C ALA A 406 11.95 2.10 -16.04
N PHE A 407 11.95 3.18 -15.26
CA PHE A 407 10.75 3.71 -14.58
C PHE A 407 10.71 5.23 -14.60
N VAL A 408 9.50 5.79 -14.47
CA VAL A 408 9.27 7.24 -14.44
C VAL A 408 9.56 7.79 -13.05
N ARG A 409 10.20 8.96 -12.99
CA ARG A 409 10.50 9.69 -11.75
C ARG A 409 10.04 11.12 -11.85
N LYS A 410 9.52 11.67 -10.75
CA LYS A 410 9.28 13.11 -10.59
C LYS A 410 10.57 13.81 -10.13
N VAL A 411 10.83 15.01 -10.64
CA VAL A 411 12.01 15.84 -10.35
C VAL A 411 11.58 17.28 -10.07
N THR A 412 12.19 17.86 -9.03
CA THR A 412 12.01 19.26 -8.62
C THR A 412 13.37 19.96 -8.70
N ARG A 413 13.50 21.05 -9.48
CA ARG A 413 14.78 21.79 -9.56
C ARG A 413 15.07 22.55 -8.25
N TYR A 414 16.32 22.52 -7.81
CA TYR A 414 16.82 23.27 -6.65
C TYR A 414 18.27 23.68 -6.92
N GLU A 415 18.50 24.85 -7.52
CA GLU A 415 19.84 25.23 -8.04
C GLU A 415 20.55 26.43 -7.36
N ASP A 416 20.10 27.00 -6.23
CA ASP A 416 20.84 28.10 -5.58
C ASP A 416 21.35 27.86 -4.14
N LEU A 417 21.29 26.64 -3.59
CA LEU A 417 21.87 26.36 -2.26
C LEU A 417 23.41 26.31 -2.20
N PHE A 418 24.13 26.42 -3.32
CA PHE A 418 25.60 26.22 -3.37
C PHE A 418 26.44 27.39 -3.91
N LYS A 419 25.92 28.62 -3.97
CA LYS A 419 26.75 29.78 -4.38
C LYS A 419 27.56 30.45 -3.27
N SER A 420 27.53 29.98 -2.02
CA SER A 420 28.32 30.58 -0.93
C SER A 420 29.48 29.75 -0.37
N SER A 421 29.79 28.55 -0.88
CA SER A 421 30.88 27.71 -0.33
C SER A 421 31.99 27.31 -1.31
N GLY A 422 31.87 27.59 -2.62
CA GLY A 422 32.98 27.37 -3.57
C GLY A 422 33.41 25.90 -3.77
N GLU A 423 32.70 24.93 -3.20
CA GLU A 423 32.92 23.50 -3.42
C GLU A 423 31.72 22.87 -4.15
N LYS A 424 31.99 22.24 -5.30
CA LYS A 424 30.99 21.49 -6.06
C LYS A 424 30.62 20.22 -5.30
N VAL A 425 29.45 20.22 -4.68
CA VAL A 425 28.75 19.02 -4.23
C VAL A 425 27.35 19.07 -4.83
N LEU A 426 27.08 18.21 -5.82
CA LEU A 426 25.75 18.03 -6.40
C LEU A 426 24.97 17.08 -5.50
N GLY A 427 24.03 17.59 -4.73
CA GLY A 427 23.05 16.81 -3.98
C GLY A 427 21.67 17.45 -4.17
N LEU A 428 20.72 16.67 -4.68
CA LEU A 428 19.30 16.99 -4.68
C LEU A 428 18.61 16.04 -3.70
N PHE A 429 17.70 16.58 -2.89
CA PHE A 429 16.79 15.80 -2.07
C PHE A 429 15.58 15.40 -2.91
N TYR A 430 15.17 14.13 -2.80
CA TYR A 430 14.10 13.55 -3.60
C TYR A 430 12.86 13.31 -2.73
N GLU A 431 11.70 13.74 -3.23
CA GLU A 431 10.41 13.16 -2.88
C GLU A 431 10.17 11.99 -3.84
N SER A 432 10.08 10.77 -3.31
CA SER A 432 9.70 9.57 -4.06
C SER A 432 8.17 9.51 -4.19
N GLN A 433 7.70 9.47 -5.44
CA GLN A 433 6.48 8.76 -5.82
C GLN A 433 6.88 7.66 -6.78
#